data_AF-A0A7S1SMQ2-F1
#
_entry.id   AF-A0A7S1SMQ2-F1
#
_cell.length_a   1.000
_cell.length_b   1.000
_cell.length_c   1.000
_cell.angle_alpha   90.00
_cell.angle_beta   90.00
_cell.angle_gamma   90.00
#
_symmetry.space_group_name_H-M   'P 1'
#
loop_
_entity.id
_entity.type
_entity.pdbx_description
1 polymer ?
#
loop_
_entity_poly.entity_id
_entity_poly.type
_entity_poly.pdbx_seq_one_letter_code
_entity_poly.pdbx_strand_id
1 'polypeptide(L)'
;DGHWGKWVASPTNLQGALNRAAELLRSNTDQKKGVVVVECGSHPVARSAAQVALKPVAHAASARRGMPAQGAIKEARRSLSVCGALQSGLRAAVRAAMPELNLTTGFAEQGIDSQRMMALAT
;
A
#
# COMPACT_ATOMS: atom_id res chain seq x y z
N ASP A 1 -32.85 8.48 -1.14
CA ASP A 1 -31.52 9.15 -1.19
C ASP A 1 -30.57 8.62 -0.14
N GLY A 2 -29.69 7.68 -0.52
CA GLY A 2 -28.66 7.10 0.37
C GLY A 2 -27.25 7.63 0.08
N HIS A 3 -26.26 7.15 0.84
CA HIS A 3 -24.83 7.48 0.66
C HIS A 3 -24.38 7.33 -0.82
N TRP A 4 -24.74 6.22 -1.46
CA TRP A 4 -24.39 5.95 -2.86
C TRP A 4 -25.02 6.93 -3.84
N GLY A 5 -26.26 7.38 -3.59
CA GLY A 5 -26.91 8.41 -4.41
C GLY A 5 -26.18 9.75 -4.33
N LYS A 6 -25.74 10.14 -3.13
CA LYS A 6 -24.91 11.34 -2.94
C LYS A 6 -23.51 11.17 -3.54
N TRP A 7 -22.94 9.96 -3.47
CA TRP A 7 -21.62 9.67 -4.02
C TRP A 7 -21.57 9.86 -5.53
N VAL A 8 -22.62 9.43 -6.25
CA VAL A 8 -22.70 9.60 -7.71
C VAL A 8 -22.95 11.05 -8.11
N ALA A 9 -23.80 11.78 -7.37
CA ALA A 9 -24.25 13.12 -7.75
C ALA A 9 -23.35 14.26 -7.25
N SER A 10 -22.58 14.05 -6.18
CA SER A 10 -21.77 15.11 -5.58
C SER A 10 -20.46 15.32 -6.34
N PRO A 11 -19.96 16.57 -6.41
CA PRO A 11 -18.62 16.82 -6.94
C PRO A 11 -17.57 16.10 -6.09
N THR A 12 -16.58 15.50 -6.74
CA THR A 12 -15.48 14.82 -6.06
C THR A 12 -14.53 15.84 -5.40
N ASN A 13 -14.41 15.81 -4.08
CA ASN A 13 -13.45 16.63 -3.33
C ASN A 13 -12.20 15.82 -2.93
N LEU A 14 -11.37 15.48 -3.92
CA LEU A 14 -10.16 14.68 -3.70
C LEU A 14 -9.14 15.40 -2.78
N GLN A 15 -8.95 16.70 -2.95
CA GLN A 15 -7.99 17.47 -2.16
C GLN A 15 -8.39 17.49 -0.67
N GLY A 16 -9.68 17.72 -0.36
CA GLY A 16 -10.17 17.69 1.01
C GLY A 16 -9.99 16.31 1.66
N ALA A 17 -10.24 15.24 0.92
CA ALA A 17 -10.01 13.87 1.40
C ALA A 17 -8.52 13.62 1.73
N LEU A 18 -7.61 14.06 0.86
CA LEU A 18 -6.16 13.92 1.08
C LEU A 18 -5.65 14.76 2.25
N ASN A 19 -6.14 16.00 2.39
CA ASN A 19 -5.81 16.85 3.54
C ASN A 19 -6.28 16.21 4.85
N ARG A 20 -7.48 15.63 4.87
CA ARG A 20 -7.99 14.90 6.03
C ARG A 20 -7.16 13.67 6.35
N ALA A 21 -6.71 12.93 5.34
CA ALA A 21 -5.77 11.81 5.54
C ALA A 21 -4.44 12.29 6.15
N ALA A 22 -3.89 13.42 5.69
CA ALA A 22 -2.68 14.01 6.25
C ALA A 22 -2.83 14.42 7.72
N GLU A 23 -3.98 14.97 8.11
CA GLU A 23 -4.31 15.26 9.52
C GLU A 23 -4.35 13.99 10.37
N LEU A 24 -5.05 12.95 9.90
CA LEU A 24 -5.16 11.68 10.62
C LEU A 24 -3.80 11.01 10.81
N LEU A 25 -2.92 11.08 9.80
CA LEU A 25 -1.55 10.58 9.89
C LEU A 25 -0.74 11.35 10.93
N ARG A 26 -0.83 12.69 10.94
CA ARG A 26 -0.19 13.53 11.97
C ARG A 26 -0.65 13.20 13.39
N SER A 27 -1.91 12.78 13.57
CA SER A 27 -2.45 12.40 14.88
C SER A 27 -2.13 10.96 15.31
N ASN A 28 -1.86 10.04 14.37
CA ASN A 28 -1.70 8.61 14.66
C ASN A 28 -0.26 8.07 14.56
N THR A 29 0.70 8.82 14.02
CA THR A 29 2.05 8.29 13.79
C THR A 29 3.14 8.99 14.57
N ASP A 30 4.02 8.17 15.12
CA ASP A 30 5.40 8.50 15.45
C ASP A 30 6.05 9.00 14.15
N GLN A 31 6.15 10.33 13.97
CA GLN A 31 6.44 11.03 12.70
C GLN A 31 7.74 10.60 11.98
N LYS A 32 8.51 9.70 12.58
CA LYS A 32 9.77 9.17 12.05
C LYS A 32 9.58 8.17 10.91
N LYS A 33 8.41 7.54 10.76
CA LYS A 33 8.12 6.61 9.65
C LYS A 33 7.39 7.37 8.53
N GLY A 34 8.09 7.70 7.46
CA GLY A 34 7.53 8.45 6.32
C GLY A 34 6.29 7.81 5.69
N VAL A 35 5.52 8.59 4.95
CA VAL A 35 4.25 8.16 4.34
C VAL A 35 4.50 7.44 3.01
N VAL A 36 3.80 6.33 2.77
CA VAL A 36 3.81 5.63 1.50
C VAL A 36 2.42 5.69 0.88
N VAL A 37 2.35 6.01 -0.41
CA VAL A 37 1.11 6.07 -1.17
C VAL A 37 1.06 4.93 -2.17
N VAL A 38 -0.08 4.25 -2.22
CA VAL A 38 -0.39 3.24 -3.24
C VAL A 38 -1.62 3.71 -4.01
N GLU A 39 -1.45 3.95 -5.30
CA GLU A 39 -2.55 4.31 -6.20
C GLU A 39 -3.12 3.05 -6.84
N CYS A 40 -4.34 2.70 -6.43
CA CYS A 40 -5.06 1.55 -6.95
C CYS A 40 -5.88 1.93 -8.19
N GLY A 41 -5.53 1.36 -9.34
CA GLY A 41 -6.20 1.62 -10.61
C GLY A 41 -5.34 2.48 -11.55
N SER A 42 -6.00 3.32 -12.34
CA SER A 42 -5.36 4.08 -13.42
C SER A 42 -4.43 5.17 -12.88
N HIS A 43 -3.12 4.91 -12.92
CA HIS A 43 -2.08 5.92 -12.70
C HIS A 43 -1.86 6.76 -13.97
N PRO A 44 -1.58 8.09 -13.86
CA PRO A 44 -1.26 8.87 -12.66
C PRO A 44 -2.36 9.83 -12.18
N VAL A 45 -3.63 9.39 -12.12
CA VAL A 45 -4.79 10.28 -11.87
C VAL A 45 -4.68 11.05 -10.55
N ALA A 46 -4.31 10.39 -9.45
CA ALA A 46 -4.26 11.02 -8.13
C ALA A 46 -2.84 11.45 -7.72
N ARG A 47 -1.82 11.17 -8.55
CA ARG A 47 -0.41 11.28 -8.19
C ARG A 47 -0.03 12.68 -7.69
N SER A 48 -0.31 13.71 -8.48
CA SER A 48 0.10 15.08 -8.16
C SER A 48 -0.56 15.60 -6.89
N ALA A 49 -1.85 15.33 -6.72
CA ALA A 49 -2.59 15.73 -5.53
C ALA A 49 -2.05 15.02 -4.27
N ALA A 50 -1.80 13.72 -4.35
CA ALA A 50 -1.21 12.96 -3.26
C ALA A 50 0.21 13.44 -2.90
N GLN A 51 1.03 13.78 -3.91
CA GLN A 51 2.39 14.28 -3.68
C GLN A 51 2.38 15.62 -2.91
N VAL A 52 1.48 16.53 -3.26
CA VAL A 52 1.35 17.84 -2.60
C VAL A 52 0.83 17.68 -1.16
N ALA A 53 -0.20 16.87 -0.96
CA ALA A 53 -0.88 16.74 0.34
C ALA A 53 -0.10 15.89 1.35
N LEU A 54 0.50 14.78 0.90
CA LEU A 54 1.05 13.74 1.78
C LEU A 54 2.58 13.68 1.80
N LYS A 55 3.25 14.30 0.81
CA LYS A 55 4.71 14.28 0.63
C LYS A 55 5.31 12.87 0.86
N PRO A 56 4.82 11.85 0.13
CA PRO A 56 5.18 10.47 0.42
C PRO A 56 6.66 10.21 0.09
N VAL A 57 7.28 9.33 0.88
CA VAL A 57 8.64 8.81 0.61
C VAL A 57 8.65 7.83 -0.56
N ALA A 58 7.51 7.24 -0.88
CA ALA A 58 7.32 6.39 -2.05
C ALA A 58 5.89 6.45 -2.57
N HIS A 59 5.76 6.42 -3.90
CA HIS A 59 4.47 6.31 -4.60
C HIS A 59 4.48 5.08 -5.49
N ALA A 60 3.68 4.09 -5.14
CA ALA A 60 3.45 2.88 -5.92
C ALA A 60 2.11 2.96 -6.66
N ALA A 61 1.97 2.24 -7.76
CA ALA A 61 0.74 2.21 -8.54
C ALA A 61 0.45 0.80 -9.03
N SER A 62 -0.79 0.34 -8.91
CA SER A 62 -1.16 -1.03 -9.32
C SER A 62 -1.30 -1.19 -10.84
N ALA A 63 -1.59 -0.10 -11.56
CA ALA A 63 -1.61 -0.09 -13.02
C ALA A 63 -0.98 1.20 -13.56
N ARG A 64 -0.32 1.11 -14.72
CA ARG A 64 0.29 2.25 -15.41
C ARG A 64 -0.06 2.24 -16.88
N ARG A 65 -0.33 3.43 -17.44
CA ARG A 65 -0.62 3.58 -18.86
C ARG A 65 0.56 3.06 -19.70
N GLY A 66 0.26 2.19 -20.66
CA GLY A 66 1.25 1.62 -21.58
C GLY A 66 2.14 0.53 -20.97
N MET A 67 1.82 0.03 -19.77
CA MET A 67 2.57 -1.04 -19.12
C MET A 67 1.68 -2.26 -18.88
N PRO A 68 2.15 -3.49 -19.18
CA PRO A 68 1.44 -4.71 -18.78
C PRO A 68 1.25 -4.78 -17.26
N ALA A 69 0.13 -5.35 -16.81
CA ALA A 69 -0.23 -5.42 -15.39
C ALA A 69 0.87 -6.05 -14.52
N GLN A 70 1.45 -7.16 -14.97
CA GLN A 70 2.56 -7.82 -14.28
C GLN A 70 3.79 -6.90 -14.12
N GLY A 71 4.10 -6.11 -15.15
CA GLY A 71 5.18 -5.12 -15.11
C GLY A 71 4.91 -4.02 -14.08
N ALA A 72 3.68 -3.49 -14.07
CA ALA A 72 3.26 -2.45 -13.13
C ALA A 72 3.33 -2.94 -11.67
N ILE A 73 2.86 -4.16 -11.41
CA ILE A 73 2.94 -4.77 -10.08
C ILE A 73 4.41 -4.99 -9.66
N LYS A 74 5.26 -5.49 -10.56
CA LYS A 74 6.69 -5.67 -10.26
C LYS A 74 7.39 -4.35 -9.94
N GLU A 75 7.06 -3.28 -10.67
CA GLU A 75 7.56 -1.94 -10.40
C GLU A 75 7.06 -1.42 -9.04
N ALA A 76 5.76 -1.55 -8.75
CA ALA A 76 5.17 -1.15 -7.49
C ALA A 76 5.86 -1.84 -6.29
N ARG A 77 6.05 -3.17 -6.37
CA ARG A 77 6.77 -3.94 -5.35
C ARG A 77 8.19 -3.42 -5.15
N ARG A 78 8.91 -3.12 -6.24
CA ARG A 78 10.27 -2.56 -6.16
C ARG A 78 10.27 -1.22 -5.43
N SER A 79 9.36 -0.30 -5.77
CA SER A 79 9.25 1.01 -5.11
C SER A 79 8.96 0.90 -3.62
N LEU A 80 8.12 -0.07 -3.22
CA LEU A 80 7.80 -0.33 -1.81
C LEU A 80 8.94 -1.02 -1.05
N SER A 81 9.76 -1.84 -1.72
CA SER A 81 10.94 -2.47 -1.12
C SER A 81 12.05 -1.46 -0.82
N VAL A 82 12.30 -0.51 -1.74
CA VAL A 82 13.38 0.49 -1.59
C VAL A 82 13.18 1.40 -0.36
N CYS A 83 11.93 1.68 0.01
CA CYS A 83 11.61 2.47 1.20
C CYS A 83 11.43 1.65 2.49
N GLY A 84 11.72 0.34 2.46
CA GLY A 84 11.56 -0.56 3.62
C GLY A 84 10.11 -0.82 4.04
N ALA A 85 9.15 -0.20 3.35
CA ALA A 85 7.72 -0.29 3.65
C ALA A 85 7.16 -1.69 3.36
N LEU A 86 7.62 -2.32 2.26
CA LEU A 86 7.19 -3.68 1.95
C LEU A 86 7.70 -4.67 3.00
N GLN A 87 8.96 -4.59 3.41
CA GLN A 87 9.53 -5.54 4.37
C GLN A 87 8.94 -5.36 5.78
N SER A 88 8.73 -4.13 6.24
CA SER A 88 8.16 -3.87 7.57
C SER A 88 6.66 -4.22 7.63
N GLY A 89 5.89 -3.83 6.61
CA GLY A 89 4.46 -4.14 6.51
C GLY A 89 4.20 -5.64 6.29
N LEU A 90 4.94 -6.27 5.37
CA LEU A 90 4.85 -7.72 5.14
C LEU A 90 5.27 -8.48 6.39
N ARG A 91 6.37 -8.11 7.06
CA ARG A 91 6.78 -8.79 8.31
C ARG A 91 5.73 -8.66 9.40
N ALA A 92 5.07 -7.50 9.53
CA ALA A 92 3.99 -7.31 10.49
C ALA A 92 2.74 -8.13 10.12
N ALA A 93 2.34 -8.13 8.85
CA ALA A 93 1.21 -8.90 8.35
C ALA A 93 1.46 -10.42 8.45
N VAL A 94 2.66 -10.88 8.10
CA VAL A 94 3.10 -12.28 8.26
C VAL A 94 3.08 -12.67 9.73
N ARG A 95 3.58 -11.83 10.64
CA ARG A 95 3.50 -12.10 12.10
C ARG A 95 2.06 -12.12 12.61
N ALA A 96 1.18 -11.28 12.07
CA ALA A 96 -0.22 -11.27 12.46
C ALA A 96 -0.99 -12.49 11.91
N ALA A 97 -0.70 -12.90 10.68
CA ALA A 97 -1.33 -14.05 10.04
C ALA A 97 -0.73 -15.39 10.51
N MET A 98 0.55 -15.40 10.91
CA MET A 98 1.31 -16.57 11.34
C MET A 98 2.23 -16.18 12.51
N PRO A 99 1.69 -16.02 13.72
CA PRO A 99 2.47 -15.64 14.91
C PRO A 99 3.53 -16.67 15.30
N GLU A 100 3.35 -17.93 14.89
CA GLU A 100 4.26 -19.05 15.13
C GLU A 100 5.53 -19.00 14.27
N LEU A 101 5.62 -18.07 13.31
CA LEU A 101 6.63 -18.07 12.26
C LEU A 101 7.98 -17.54 12.78
N ASN A 102 8.98 -18.42 12.80
CA ASN A 102 10.35 -18.08 13.16
C ASN A 102 11.08 -17.43 11.98
N LEU A 103 11.36 -16.14 12.07
CA LEU A 103 11.96 -15.36 10.98
C LEU A 103 13.46 -15.61 10.77
N THR A 104 14.10 -16.45 11.59
CA THR A 104 15.52 -16.82 11.44
C THR A 104 15.74 -18.22 10.89
N THR A 105 14.67 -18.99 10.69
CA THR A 105 14.70 -20.39 10.23
C THR A 105 14.09 -20.49 8.83
N GLY A 106 14.57 -21.37 7.96
CA GLY A 106 14.01 -21.52 6.61
C GLY A 106 12.55 -22.01 6.65
N PHE A 107 11.69 -21.59 5.70
CA PHE A 107 10.28 -22.01 5.68
C PHE A 107 10.10 -23.53 5.58
N ALA A 108 10.96 -24.20 4.81
CA ALA A 108 10.96 -25.66 4.69
C ALA A 108 11.29 -26.35 6.02
N GLU A 109 12.22 -25.79 6.79
CA GLU A 109 12.61 -26.29 8.12
C GLU A 109 11.52 -26.07 9.17
N GLN A 110 10.63 -25.10 8.94
CA GLN A 110 9.45 -24.84 9.77
C GLN A 110 8.22 -25.67 9.36
N GLY A 111 8.35 -26.56 8.36
CA GLY A 111 7.24 -27.36 7.85
C GLY A 111 6.15 -26.53 7.15
N ILE A 112 6.50 -25.34 6.65
CA ILE A 112 5.58 -24.47 5.93
C ILE A 112 5.65 -24.83 4.45
N ASP A 113 4.60 -25.48 3.95
CA ASP A 113 4.49 -25.89 2.56
C ASP A 113 4.35 -24.71 1.59
N SER A 114 4.57 -25.00 0.30
CA SER A 114 4.49 -24.02 -0.79
C SER A 114 3.09 -23.41 -0.97
N GLN A 115 2.02 -24.06 -0.51
CA GLN A 115 0.66 -23.52 -0.59
C GLN A 115 0.43 -22.45 0.48
N ARG A 116 0.94 -22.65 1.69
CA ARG A 116 1.01 -21.63 2.75
C ARG A 116 1.90 -20.45 2.35
N MET A 117 2.98 -20.71 1.63
CA MET A 117 3.82 -19.65 1.05
C MET A 117 3.08 -18.79 0.01
N MET A 118 2.23 -19.40 -0.82
CA MET A 118 1.39 -18.65 -1.77
C MET A 118 0.35 -17.77 -1.06
N ALA A 119 -0.25 -18.25 0.02
CA ALA A 119 -1.17 -17.45 0.84
C ALA A 119 -0.48 -16.22 1.49
N LEU A 120 0.84 -16.25 1.66
CA LEU A 120 1.65 -15.10 2.11
C LEU A 120 2.05 -14.16 0.97
N ALA A 121 1.89 -14.59 -0.29
CA ALA A 121 2.29 -13.84 -1.49
C ALA A 121 1.11 -13.14 -2.20
N THR A 122 -0.13 -13.47 -1.85
CA THR A 122 -1.38 -12.81 -2.27
C THR A 122 -1.87 -11.82 -1.24
#